data_AF-A0A8G2F8E2-F1
#
_entry.id   AF-A0A8G2F8E2-F1
#
_cell.length_a   1.000
_cell.length_b   1.000
_cell.length_c   1.000
_cell.angle_alpha   90.00
_cell.angle_beta   90.00
_cell.angle_gamma   90.00
#
_symmetry.space_group_name_H-M   'P 1'
#
loop_
_entity.id
_entity.type
_entity.pdbx_description
1 polymer ?
#
loop_
_entity_poly.entity_id
_entity_poly.type
_entity_poly.pdbx_seq_one_letter_code
_entity_poly.pdbx_strand_id
1 'polypeptide(L)' 'MLLCPVCGAKTHVPRSNVSDDNCIVRQRVCKQCGHKEVSIEVYLSSMRKGFNFLVQKEQGEALYK' A
#
# COMPACT_ATOMS: atom_id res chain seq x y z
N MET A 1 -13.20 -4.75 12.17
CA MET A 1 -12.35 -3.83 12.97
C MET A 1 -11.02 -4.52 13.18
N LEU A 2 -9.90 -3.87 12.84
CA LEU A 2 -8.55 -4.41 13.07
C LEU A 2 -8.01 -3.91 14.41
N LEU A 3 -7.30 -4.79 15.13
CA LEU A 3 -6.72 -4.48 16.43
C LEU A 3 -5.35 -3.80 16.26
N CYS A 4 -4.98 -2.94 17.20
CA CYS A 4 -3.69 -2.28 17.24
C CYS A 4 -2.60 -3.33 17.52
N PRO A 5 -1.55 -3.45 16.69
CA PRO A 5 -0.48 -4.43 16.91
C PRO A 5 0.34 -4.14 18.18
N VAL A 6 0.31 -2.91 18.69
CA VAL A 6 1.09 -2.50 19.88
C VAL A 6 0.34 -2.77 21.19
N CYS A 7 -0.95 -2.42 21.25
CA CYS A 7 -1.69 -2.41 22.52
C CYS A 7 -3.01 -3.20 22.49
N GLY A 8 -3.31 -3.90 21.39
CA GLY A 8 -4.53 -4.72 21.21
C GLY A 8 -5.84 -3.92 21.10
N ALA A 9 -5.81 -2.60 21.28
CA ALA A 9 -7.01 -1.76 21.25
C ALA A 9 -7.57 -1.58 19.83
N LYS A 10 -8.83 -1.13 19.73
CA LYS A 10 -9.46 -0.85 18.43
C LYS A 10 -8.74 0.28 17.69
N THR A 11 -8.43 0.04 16.42
CA THR A 11 -7.96 1.09 15.51
C THR A 11 -9.14 1.75 14.78
N HIS A 12 -8.93 2.98 14.32
CA HIS A 12 -9.86 3.67 13.42
C HIS A 12 -9.13 4.10 12.15
N VAL A 13 -9.87 4.13 11.04
CA VAL A 13 -9.40 4.68 9.77
C VAL A 13 -9.92 6.12 9.70
N PRO A 14 -9.07 7.15 9.74
CA PRO A 14 -9.49 8.52 9.45
C PRO A 14 -10.01 8.60 8.01
N ARG A 15 -10.96 9.50 7.72
CA ARG A 15 -11.54 9.66 6.37
C ARG A 15 -10.52 10.04 5.27
N SER A 16 -9.27 10.31 5.62
CA SER A 16 -8.18 10.69 4.72
C SER A 16 -7.58 9.50 3.96
N ASN A 17 -8.42 8.69 3.31
CA ASN A 17 -7.94 7.69 2.37
C ASN A 17 -7.61 8.40 1.06
N VAL A 18 -6.39 8.21 0.56
CA VAL A 18 -6.05 8.58 -0.82
C VAL A 18 -6.36 7.36 -1.66
N SER A 19 -7.29 7.51 -2.60
CA SER A 19 -7.62 6.46 -3.57
C SER A 19 -7.46 7.06 -4.96
N ASP A 20 -6.73 6.35 -5.80
CA ASP A 20 -6.67 6.63 -7.23
C ASP A 20 -7.02 5.36 -8.03
N ASP A 21 -6.83 5.41 -9.35
CA ASP A 21 -7.12 4.28 -10.24
C ASP A 21 -6.16 3.10 -10.06
N ASN A 22 -5.09 3.25 -9.27
CA ASN A 22 -4.02 2.25 -9.12
C ASN A 22 -3.97 1.63 -7.72
N CYS A 23 -4.31 2.40 -6.69
CA CYS A 23 -4.18 1.97 -5.32
C CYS A 23 -5.13 2.70 -4.36
N ILE A 24 -5.27 2.09 -3.20
CA ILE A 24 -5.94 2.66 -2.03
C ILE A 24 -4.92 2.73 -0.91
N VAL A 25 -4.59 3.94 -0.47
CA VAL A 25 -3.75 4.18 0.69
C VAL A 25 -4.66 4.43 1.89
N ARG A 26 -4.55 3.57 2.89
CA ARG A 26 -5.29 3.69 4.16
C ARG A 26 -4.32 3.90 5.30
N GLN A 27 -4.58 4.93 6.10
CA GLN A 27 -3.91 5.12 7.38
C GLN A 27 -4.83 4.66 8.50
N ARG A 28 -4.33 3.84 9.41
CA ARG A 28 -5.01 3.42 10.64
C ARG A 28 -4.34 4.09 11.82
N VAL A 29 -5.14 4.53 12.79
CA VAL A 29 -4.64 5.13 14.03
C VAL A 29 -5.31 4.47 15.23
N CYS A 30 -4.51 4.04 16.19
CA CYS A 30 -4.99 3.54 17.47
C CYS A 30 -5.41 4.71 18.36
N LYS A 31 -6.65 4.70 18.86
CA LYS A 31 -7.16 5.77 19.73
C LYS A 31 -6.54 5.77 21.13
N GLN A 32 -5.95 4.65 21.56
CA GLN A 32 -5.44 4.49 22.93
C GLN A 32 -3.95 4.85 23.04
N CYS A 33 -3.09 4.31 22.18
CA CYS A 33 -1.64 4.56 22.22
C CYS A 33 -1.14 5.50 21.11
N GLY A 34 -2.03 5.96 20.21
CA GLY A 34 -1.65 6.83 19.10
C GLY A 34 -0.85 6.15 17.97
N HIS A 35 -0.60 4.83 18.05
CA HIS A 35 0.10 4.09 17.01
C HIS A 35 -0.56 4.29 15.63
N LYS A 36 0.27 4.55 14.62
CA LYS A 36 -0.16 4.79 13.24
C LYS A 36 0.38 3.68 12.36
N GLU A 37 -0.48 3.11 11.54
CA GLU A 37 -0.14 2.06 10.59
C GLU A 37 -0.63 2.49 9.19
N VAL A 38 0.19 2.30 8.17
CA VAL A 38 -0.17 2.61 6.78
C VAL A 38 -0.27 1.30 6.02
N SER A 39 -1.39 1.09 5.34
CA SER A 39 -1.60 -0.04 4.43
C SER A 39 -1.90 0.46 3.04
N ILE A 40 -1.24 -0.13 2.05
CA ILE A 40 -1.45 0.17 0.63
C ILE A 40 -2.07 -1.08 0.00
N GLU A 41 -3.25 -0.91 -0.60
CA GLU A 41 -3.91 -1.93 -1.40
C GLU A 41 -3.74 -1.55 -2.87
N VAL A 42 -3.07 -2.39 -3.65
CA VAL A 42 -2.81 -2.15 -5.08
C VAL A 42 -3.71 -3.05 -5.91
N TYR A 43 -4.32 -2.51 -6.97
CA TYR A 43 -5.11 -3.33 -7.88
C TYR A 43 -4.21 -4.31 -8.65
N LEU A 44 -4.69 -5.54 -8.84
CA LEU A 44 -3.95 -6.58 -9.58
C LEU A 44 -3.58 -6.14 -11.01
N SER A 45 -4.44 -5.33 -11.65
CA SER A 45 -4.18 -4.73 -12.96
C SER A 45 -2.96 -3.80 -12.93
N SER A 46 -2.86 -2.95 -11.92
CA SER A 46 -1.73 -2.03 -11.75
C SER A 46 -0.45 -2.76 -11.35
N MET A 47 -0.54 -3.80 -10.52
CA MET A 47 0.60 -4.70 -10.27
C MET A 47 1.13 -5.33 -11.55
N ARG A 48 0.24 -5.84 -12.42
CA ARG A 48 0.64 -6.45 -13.71
C ARG A 48 1.34 -5.45 -14.62
N LYS A 49 0.85 -4.21 -14.69
CA LYS A 49 1.51 -3.12 -15.45
C LYS A 49 2.92 -2.85 -14.93
N GLY A 50 3.08 -2.73 -13.61
CA GLY A 50 4.39 -2.54 -12.98
C GLY A 50 5.35 -3.69 -13.27
N PHE A 51 4.87 -4.93 -13.17
CA PHE A 51 5.68 -6.11 -13.51
C PHE A 51 6.16 -6.10 -14.97
N ASN A 52 5.25 -5.83 -15.92
CA ASN A 52 5.60 -5.76 -17.34
C ASN A 52 6.64 -4.66 -17.63
N PHE A 53 6.52 -3.50 -16.97
CA PHE A 53 7.50 -2.43 -17.09
C PHE A 53 8.89 -2.87 -16.62
N LEU A 54 8.99 -3.55 -15.47
CA LEU A 54 10.25 -4.06 -14.95
C LEU A 54 10.90 -5.07 -15.90
N VAL A 55 10.12 -6.01 -16.42
CA VAL A 55 10.60 -7.00 -17.40
C VAL A 55 11.15 -6.34 -18.67
N GLN A 56 10.44 -5.36 -19.23
CA GLN A 56 10.90 -4.62 -20.40
C GLN A 56 12.19 -3.85 -20.14
N LYS A 57 12.30 -3.24 -18.95
CA LYS A 57 13.49 -2.50 -18.55
C LYS A 57 14.72 -3.42 -18.44
N GLU A 58 14.58 -4.57 -17.77
CA GLU A 58 15.67 -5.54 -17.66
C GLU A 58 16.12 -6.07 -19.02
N GLN A 59 15.17 -6.36 -19.93
CA GLN A 59 15.49 -6.78 -21.29
C GLN A 59 16.19 -5.68 -22.11
N GLY A 60 15.75 -4.43 -21.95
CA GLY A 60 16.39 -3.26 -22.56
C GLY A 60 17.82 -3.08 -22.06
N GLU A 61 18.04 -3.12 -20.74
CA GLU A 61 19.38 -2.98 -20.15
C GLU A 61 20.32 -4.14 -20.51
N ALA A 62 19.78 -5.35 -20.72
CA ALA A 62 20.55 -6.50 -21.19
C ALA A 62 20.99 -6.38 -22.66
N LEU A 63 20.27 -5.62 -23.50
CA LEU A 63 20.62 -5.39 -24.91
C LEU A 63 21.74 -4.35 -25.10
N TYR A 64 22.05 -3.55 -24.08
CA TYR A 64 23.07 -2.50 -24.11
C TYR A 64 24.30 -2.80 -23.21
N LYS A 65 24.44 -4.05 -22.74
CA LYS A 65 25.63 -4.56 -22.06
C LYS A 65 26.41 -5.50 -22.99
#